data_AF-A0A6N7AWH0-F1
#
_entry.id   AF-A0A6N7AWH0-F1
#
_cell.length_a   1.000
_cell.length_b   1.000
_cell.length_c   1.000
_cell.angle_alpha   90.00
_cell.angle_beta   90.00
_cell.angle_gamma   90.00
#
_symmetry.space_group_name_H-M   'P 1'
#
loop_
_entity.id
_entity.type
_entity.pdbx_description
1 polymer ?
#
loop_
_entity_poly.entity_id
_entity_poly.type
_entity_poly.pdbx_seq_one_letter_code
_entity_poly.pdbx_strand_id
1 'polypeptide(L)'
;MRRIISLIILGGILVLLVLAVAEMPAFGDETAPAHQGIMQKYLADSTVDTGAINTIAAIILDYRAYDTLGEATVLFVAVVAVSAVFYKR
;
A
#
# COMPACT_ATOMS: atom_id res chain seq x y z
N MET A 1 -2.92 34.52 9.29
CA MET A 1 -2.69 33.55 10.38
C MET A 1 -2.95 32.11 9.95
N ARG A 2 -4.18 31.70 9.56
CA ARG A 2 -4.47 30.31 9.16
C ARG A 2 -3.53 29.74 8.10
N ARG A 3 -3.29 30.47 6.99
CA ARG A 3 -2.36 30.04 5.93
C ARG A 3 -0.93 29.85 6.41
N ILE A 4 -0.45 30.74 7.28
CA ILE A 4 0.90 30.67 7.85
C ILE A 4 1.03 29.42 8.74
N ILE A 5 0.02 29.18 9.59
CA ILE A 5 -0.03 27.97 10.42
C ILE A 5 -0.06 26.71 9.56
N SER A 6 -0.88 26.67 8.50
CA SER A 6 -0.91 25.54 7.56
C SER A 6 0.43 25.31 6.87
N LEU A 7 1.13 26.36 6.46
CA LEU A 7 2.46 26.26 5.85
C LEU A 7 3.51 25.75 6.83
N ILE A 8 3.46 26.19 8.09
CA ILE A 8 4.34 25.69 9.14
C ILE A 8 4.11 24.19 9.36
N ILE A 9 2.85 23.75 9.46
CA ILE A 9 2.52 22.33 9.64
C ILE A 9 2.97 21.51 8.43
N LEU A 10 2.69 21.97 7.21
CA LEU A 10 3.08 21.27 5.99
C LEU A 10 4.62 21.17 5.88
N GLY A 11 5.32 22.27 6.18
CA GLY A 11 6.78 22.29 6.21
C GLY A 11 7.35 21.34 7.26
N GLY A 12 6.74 21.28 8.45
CA GLY A 12 7.12 20.33 9.49
C GLY A 12 6.94 18.87 9.06
N ILE A 13 5.80 18.53 8.47
CA ILE A 13 5.54 17.18 7.93
C ILE A 13 6.53 16.84 6.82
N LEU A 14 6.80 17.78 5.92
CA LEU A 14 7.77 17.58 4.84
C LEU A 14 9.17 17.27 5.39
N VAL A 15 9.65 18.06 6.35
CA VAL A 15 10.95 17.81 6.98
C VAL A 15 10.99 16.43 7.64
N LEU A 16 9.95 16.04 8.37
CA LEU A 16 9.85 14.71 8.98
C LEU A 16 9.91 13.59 7.93
N LEU A 17 9.17 13.72 6.82
CA LEU A 17 9.17 12.72 5.75
C LEU A 17 10.52 12.64 5.04
N VAL A 18 11.19 13.77 4.80
CA VAL A 18 12.52 13.80 4.19
C VAL A 18 13.55 13.13 5.10
N LEU A 19 13.52 13.40 6.41
CA LEU A 19 14.39 12.73 7.37
C LEU A 19 14.12 11.23 7.42
N ALA A 20 12.85 10.80 7.39
CA ALA A 20 12.50 9.38 7.36
C ALA A 20 13.05 8.67 6.10
N VAL A 21 13.01 9.33 4.94
CA VAL A 21 13.59 8.79 3.70
C VAL A 21 15.11 8.80 3.74
N ALA A 22 15.74 9.81 4.34
CA ALA A 22 17.20 9.88 4.47
C ALA A 22 17.78 8.75 5.34
N GLU A 23 17.00 8.24 6.30
CA GLU A 23 17.37 7.09 7.16
C GLU A 23 17.02 5.72 6.55
N MET A 24 16.44 5.67 5.34
CA MET A 24 16.14 4.39 4.69
C MET A 24 17.42 3.68 4.23
N PRO A 25 17.42 2.32 4.20
CA PRO A 25 18.52 1.56 3.60
C PRO A 25 18.82 1.99 2.17
N ALA A 26 20.08 1.83 1.76
CA ALA A 26 20.48 2.09 0.39
C ALA A 26 19.66 1.22 -0.58
N PHE A 27 19.39 1.77 -1.76
CA PHE A 27 18.68 1.02 -2.80
C PHE A 27 19.45 -0.26 -3.16
N GLY A 28 18.76 -1.40 -3.15
CA GLY A 28 19.35 -2.71 -3.46
C GLY A 28 20.10 -3.37 -2.30
N ASP A 29 20.05 -2.82 -1.09
CA ASP A 29 20.62 -3.46 0.09
C ASP A 29 19.92 -4.81 0.39
N GLU A 30 20.65 -5.91 0.27
CA GLU A 30 20.17 -7.27 0.54
C GLU A 30 19.81 -7.46 2.03
N THR A 31 20.43 -6.67 2.90
CA THR A 31 20.17 -6.69 4.34
C THR A 31 19.05 -5.74 4.77
N ALA A 32 18.41 -5.05 3.82
CA ALA A 32 17.27 -4.21 4.11
C ALA A 32 16.16 -5.02 4.82
N PRO A 33 15.54 -4.47 5.88
CA PRO A 33 14.49 -5.18 6.62
C PRO A 33 13.32 -5.64 5.74
N ALA A 34 13.03 -4.94 4.64
CA ALA A 34 11.99 -5.28 3.67
C ALA A 34 12.28 -6.58 2.88
N HIS A 35 13.55 -6.97 2.74
CA HIS A 35 13.95 -8.19 2.03
C HIS A 35 14.07 -9.41 2.95
N GLN A 36 13.98 -9.21 4.26
CA GLN A 36 14.13 -10.25 5.26
C GLN A 36 12.77 -10.80 5.72
N GLY A 37 12.76 -12.04 6.22
CA GLY A 37 11.57 -12.66 6.78
C GLY A 37 10.54 -13.07 5.72
N ILE A 38 9.38 -12.39 5.70
CA ILE A 38 8.21 -12.84 4.94
C ILE A 38 8.45 -12.81 3.42
N MET A 39 9.26 -11.86 2.94
CA MET A 39 9.59 -11.77 1.51
C MET A 39 10.23 -13.07 0.98
N GLN A 40 11.14 -13.66 1.75
CA GLN A 40 11.81 -14.91 1.37
C GLN A 40 10.81 -16.06 1.26
N LYS A 41 9.85 -16.13 2.19
CA LYS A 41 8.77 -17.13 2.14
C LYS A 41 7.90 -16.94 0.89
N TYR A 42 7.47 -15.72 0.58
CA TYR A 42 6.66 -15.48 -0.62
C TYR A 42 7.39 -15.88 -1.90
N LEU A 43 8.68 -15.61 -2.00
CA LEU A 43 9.47 -16.00 -3.17
C LEU A 43 9.66 -17.51 -3.28
N ALA A 44 9.91 -18.20 -2.17
CA ALA A 44 10.17 -19.64 -2.16
C ALA A 44 8.90 -20.49 -2.29
N ASP A 45 7.85 -20.14 -1.55
CA ASP A 45 6.72 -21.03 -1.27
C ASP A 45 5.43 -20.61 -1.98
N SER A 46 5.36 -19.43 -2.62
CA SER A 46 4.10 -18.91 -3.21
C SER A 46 3.38 -19.91 -4.10
N THR A 47 4.09 -20.59 -4.99
CA THR A 47 3.46 -21.57 -5.89
C THR A 47 2.98 -22.82 -5.16
N VAL A 48 3.66 -23.25 -4.08
CA VAL A 48 3.26 -24.41 -3.28
C VAL A 48 2.06 -24.08 -2.40
N ASP A 49 2.08 -22.91 -1.76
CA ASP A 49 1.04 -22.46 -0.82
C ASP A 49 -0.27 -22.09 -1.54
N THR A 50 -0.20 -21.56 -2.77
CA THR A 50 -1.36 -20.95 -3.46
C THR A 50 -1.69 -21.61 -4.81
N GLY A 51 -0.77 -22.36 -5.40
CA GLY A 51 -0.89 -22.87 -6.77
C GLY A 51 -0.64 -21.81 -7.86
N ALA A 52 -0.47 -20.54 -7.51
CA ALA A 52 -0.18 -19.48 -8.46
C ALA A 52 1.31 -19.47 -8.85
N ILE A 53 1.58 -19.53 -10.16
CA ILE A 53 2.93 -19.40 -10.72
C ILE A 53 3.42 -17.94 -10.60
N ASN A 54 2.49 -16.99 -10.58
CA ASN A 54 2.82 -15.57 -10.39
C ASN A 54 2.81 -15.21 -8.91
N THR A 55 3.99 -14.98 -8.35
CA THR A 55 4.17 -14.59 -6.94
C THR A 55 3.41 -13.31 -6.58
N ILE A 56 3.31 -12.33 -7.47
CA ILE A 56 2.58 -11.09 -7.19
C ILE A 56 1.10 -11.41 -7.02
N ALA A 57 0.52 -12.21 -7.92
CA ALA A 57 -0.87 -12.64 -7.82
C ALA A 57 -1.13 -13.45 -6.55
N ALA A 58 -0.22 -14.37 -6.20
CA ALA A 58 -0.27 -15.12 -4.94
C ALA A 58 -0.31 -14.19 -3.71
N ILE A 59 0.48 -13.11 -3.72
CA ILE A 59 0.49 -12.14 -2.62
C ILE A 59 -0.84 -11.39 -2.53
N ILE A 60 -1.32 -10.80 -3.62
CA ILE A 60 -2.49 -9.91 -3.57
C ILE A 60 -3.82 -10.67 -3.45
N LEU A 61 -3.94 -11.85 -4.05
CA LEU A 61 -5.20 -12.61 -4.11
C LEU A 61 -5.30 -13.72 -3.07
N ASP A 62 -4.18 -14.23 -2.53
CA ASP A 62 -4.19 -15.30 -1.53
C ASP A 62 -3.63 -14.81 -0.18
N TYR A 63 -2.33 -14.51 -0.07
CA TYR A 63 -1.72 -14.14 1.23
C TYR A 63 -2.31 -12.87 1.82
N ARG A 64 -2.63 -11.87 0.99
CA ARG A 64 -3.19 -10.57 1.38
C ARG A 64 -4.56 -10.31 0.75
N ALA A 65 -5.33 -11.38 0.52
CA ALA A 65 -6.65 -11.31 -0.10
C ALA A 65 -7.60 -10.29 0.57
N TYR A 66 -7.51 -10.12 1.89
CA TYR A 66 -8.34 -9.18 2.64
C TYR A 66 -8.08 -7.72 2.27
N ASP A 67 -6.85 -7.33 1.95
CA ASP A 67 -6.53 -5.97 1.55
C ASP A 67 -7.16 -5.66 0.17
N THR A 68 -7.07 -6.61 -0.77
CA THR A 68 -7.69 -6.49 -2.11
C THR A 68 -9.22 -6.60 -2.06
N LEU A 69 -9.79 -7.41 -1.16
CA LEU A 69 -11.24 -7.41 -0.91
C LEU A 69 -11.71 -6.04 -0.39
N GLY A 70 -10.92 -5.42 0.50
CA GLY A 70 -11.13 -4.05 0.96
C GLY A 70 -11.11 -3.05 -0.19
N GLU A 71 -10.11 -3.13 -1.07
CA GLU A 71 -10.02 -2.30 -2.29
C GLU A 71 -11.27 -2.45 -3.16
N ALA A 72 -11.67 -3.68 -3.47
CA ALA A 72 -12.86 -3.97 -4.28
C ALA A 72 -14.14 -3.39 -3.62
N THR A 73 -14.23 -3.47 -2.30
CA THR A 73 -15.35 -2.91 -1.53
C THR A 73 -15.38 -1.39 -1.62
N VAL A 74 -14.22 -0.72 -1.47
CA VAL A 74 -14.12 0.74 -1.59
C VAL A 74 -14.54 1.20 -2.99
N LEU A 75 -14.06 0.53 -4.03
CA LEU A 75 -14.45 0.85 -5.42
C LEU A 75 -15.92 0.60 -5.67
N PHE A 76 -16.47 -0.51 -5.18
CA PHE A 76 -17.89 -0.82 -5.30
C PHE A 76 -18.75 0.26 -4.64
N VAL A 77 -18.44 0.62 -3.39
CA VAL A 77 -19.16 1.68 -2.66
C VAL A 77 -19.03 3.03 -3.37
N ALA A 78 -17.86 3.36 -3.93
CA ALA A 78 -17.68 4.59 -4.70
C ALA A 78 -18.59 4.64 -5.93
N VAL A 79 -18.66 3.55 -6.70
CA VAL A 79 -19.55 3.46 -7.88
C VAL A 79 -21.02 3.57 -7.48
N VAL A 80 -21.44 2.86 -6.43
CA VAL A 80 -22.81 2.92 -5.90
C VAL A 80 -23.15 4.33 -5.43
N ALA A 81 -22.26 4.99 -4.68
CA ALA A 81 -22.47 6.33 -4.17
C ALA A 81 -22.64 7.36 -5.29
N VAL A 82 -21.77 7.32 -6.31
CA VAL A 82 -21.87 8.19 -7.48
C VAL A 82 -23.17 7.92 -8.24
N SER A 83 -23.49 6.65 -8.49
CA SER A 83 -24.72 6.26 -9.21
C SER A 83 -25.97 6.73 -8.47
N ALA A 84 -26.01 6.63 -7.14
CA ALA A 84 -27.15 7.07 -6.32
C ALA A 84 -27.40 8.58 -6.43
N VAL A 85 -26.34 9.41 -6.56
CA VAL A 85 -26.47 10.86 -6.78
C VAL A 85 -27.13 11.15 -8.14
N PHE A 86 -26.86 10.35 -9.16
CA PHE A 86 -27.41 10.52 -10.51
C PHE A 86 -28.75 9.83 -10.74
N TYR A 87 -29.15 8.88 -9.90
CA TYR A 87 -30.33 8.00 -10.10
C TYR A 87 -31.69 8.72 -10.15
N LYS A 88 -31.77 10.00 -9.77
CA LYS A 88 -33.04 10.74 -9.72
C LYS A 88 -32.98 12.19 -10.24
N ARG A 89 -32.03 12.47 -11.12
CA ARG A 89 -32.09 13.64 -12.01
C ARG A 89 -32.62 13.23 -13.36
#